data_AF-A8YJJ4-F1
#
_entry.id   AF-A8YJJ4-F1
#
_cell.length_a   1.000
_cell.length_b   1.000
_cell.length_c   1.000
_cell.angle_alpha   90.00
_cell.angle_beta   90.00
_cell.angle_gamma   90.00
#
_symmetry.space_group_name_H-M   'P 1'
#
loop_
_entity.id
_entity.type
_entity.pdbx_description
1 polymer ?
#
loop_
_entity_poly.entity_id
_entity_poly.type
_entity_poly.pdbx_seq_one_letter_code
_entity_poly.pdbx_strand_id
1 'polypeptide(L)'
;MKFEEIQEILNRQLLKLENRCLNDTEQLLLRGLWQKKNYQEIAQENGYSSSYLANVVAPGLYDKVSQLIGQTINKKNFLSRLQSHFTNSTSLQYCGQEYLQNERPEYPDAPVPYNSYYYLKRTKLEAKIIEEIGQSGALVRIKAPKKWGKTSLLLTILEACQQQFGYQIVSLDLQKADQDIIANFNKFLRWICRNCARQLNLEAKLDDYWDEDIGIKMSWTIYFEEYILREIKQPLVLALDGVHRVFEHPKVAEDFLPLIRACYEESKRSPLWQKLRLIIVQSTESYVSLRLEQSPFNVGLPIELQGFDQEQVAELAKKYQLNELANNEIQQLIDLVGGHPALIHLAIYHLSQERITMPDLIKSATTSTGIYSSHLQLHWVTLQKQPELADVFQQICQGNQPMIVNPIIAYKLNSMGLIKLRENQAIVSCQLYQKYFISQYTGSV
;
A
#
# COMPACT_ATOMS: atom_id res chain seq x y z
N MET A 1 -18.06 14.70 9.01
CA MET A 1 -17.33 14.66 7.73
C MET A 1 -16.36 15.83 7.72
N LYS A 2 -15.08 15.57 7.45
CA LYS A 2 -14.04 16.61 7.43
C LYS A 2 -14.17 17.45 6.15
N PHE A 3 -13.73 18.70 6.18
CA PHE A 3 -13.86 19.61 5.03
C PHE A 3 -13.12 19.06 3.80
N GLU A 4 -11.94 18.46 4.02
CA GLU A 4 -11.10 17.88 2.99
C GLU A 4 -11.80 16.71 2.28
N GLU A 5 -12.55 15.89 3.02
CA GLU A 5 -13.37 14.80 2.45
C GLU A 5 -14.51 15.36 1.59
N ILE A 6 -15.15 16.44 2.03
CA ILE A 6 -16.25 17.09 1.28
C ILE A 6 -15.71 17.70 -0.01
N GLN A 7 -14.56 18.36 0.07
CA GLN A 7 -13.90 18.93 -1.10
C GLN A 7 -13.50 17.84 -2.10
N GLU A 8 -12.93 16.73 -1.64
CA GLU A 8 -12.53 15.62 -2.53
C GLU A 8 -13.76 14.98 -3.19
N ILE A 9 -14.83 14.74 -2.43
CA ILE A 9 -16.06 14.15 -2.99
C ILE A 9 -16.74 15.12 -3.95
N LEU A 10 -16.78 16.43 -3.65
CA LEU A 10 -17.32 17.43 -4.57
C LEU A 10 -16.54 17.47 -5.88
N ASN A 11 -15.20 17.50 -5.84
CA ASN A 11 -14.38 17.50 -7.05
C ASN A 11 -14.59 16.22 -7.87
N ARG A 12 -14.66 15.06 -7.20
CA ARG A 12 -14.91 13.76 -7.86
C ARG A 12 -16.29 13.72 -8.52
N GLN A 13 -17.32 14.24 -7.86
CA GLN A 13 -18.68 14.28 -8.38
C GLN A 13 -18.84 15.30 -9.51
N LEU A 14 -18.16 16.46 -9.43
CA LEU A 14 -18.15 17.44 -10.51
C LEU A 14 -17.48 16.86 -11.77
N LEU A 15 -16.36 16.14 -11.64
CA LEU A 15 -15.73 15.48 -12.78
C LEU A 15 -16.62 14.42 -13.44
N LYS A 16 -17.43 13.69 -12.67
CA LYS A 16 -18.42 12.72 -13.21
C LYS A 16 -19.54 13.39 -14.02
N LEU A 17 -19.81 14.67 -13.78
CA LEU A 17 -20.79 15.47 -14.52
C LEU A 17 -20.13 16.30 -15.65
N GLU A 18 -18.92 15.93 -16.07
CA GLU A 18 -18.10 16.67 -17.05
C GLU A 18 -17.84 18.15 -16.66
N ASN A 19 -18.01 18.47 -15.37
CA ASN A 19 -17.75 19.79 -14.82
C ASN A 19 -16.30 19.91 -14.37
N ARG A 20 -15.74 21.13 -14.47
CA ARG A 20 -14.41 21.42 -13.92
C ARG A 20 -14.43 21.36 -12.39
N CYS A 21 -13.33 20.88 -11.81
CA CYS A 21 -13.08 20.94 -10.37
C CYS A 21 -13.23 22.37 -9.82
N LEU A 22 -13.40 22.47 -8.50
CA LEU A 22 -13.37 23.74 -7.81
C LEU A 22 -11.97 24.34 -7.93
N ASN A 23 -11.88 25.59 -8.40
CA ASN A 23 -10.63 26.33 -8.40
C ASN A 23 -10.26 26.82 -7.00
N ASP A 24 -9.04 27.31 -6.81
CA ASP A 24 -8.52 27.67 -5.48
C ASP A 24 -9.40 28.70 -4.75
N THR A 25 -9.97 29.66 -5.47
CA THR A 25 -10.86 30.67 -4.88
C THR A 25 -12.24 30.11 -4.53
N GLU A 26 -12.78 29.18 -5.34
CA GLU A 26 -14.02 28.45 -5.06
C GLU A 26 -13.86 27.49 -3.86
N GLN A 27 -12.71 26.82 -3.74
CA GLN A 27 -12.38 25.95 -2.60
C GLN A 27 -12.24 26.75 -1.31
N LEU A 28 -11.58 27.90 -1.38
CA LEU A 28 -11.43 28.83 -0.27
C LEU A 28 -12.78 29.35 0.21
N LEU A 29 -13.64 29.76 -0.74
CA LEU A 29 -14.99 30.21 -0.42
C LEU A 29 -15.83 29.08 0.20
N LEU A 30 -15.75 27.86 -0.34
CA LEU A 30 -16.39 26.67 0.19
C LEU A 30 -15.94 26.40 1.63
N ARG A 31 -14.65 26.54 1.93
CA ARG A 31 -14.06 26.35 3.28
C ARG A 31 -14.59 27.36 4.28
N GLY A 32 -14.56 28.64 3.90
CA GLY A 32 -15.07 29.71 4.75
C GLY A 32 -16.56 29.56 5.03
N LEU A 33 -17.35 29.22 4.01
CA LEU A 33 -18.77 28.92 4.18
C LEU A 33 -18.98 27.71 5.10
N TRP A 34 -18.21 26.63 4.94
CA TRP A 34 -18.31 25.43 5.79
C TRP A 34 -18.04 25.73 7.27
N GLN A 35 -17.15 26.68 7.55
CA GLN A 35 -16.86 27.19 8.89
C GLN A 35 -17.86 28.25 9.39
N LYS A 36 -18.94 28.49 8.65
CA LYS A 36 -19.99 29.50 8.93
C LYS A 36 -19.49 30.96 8.92
N LYS A 37 -18.38 31.25 8.23
CA LYS A 37 -17.87 32.61 8.06
C LYS A 37 -18.66 33.39 7.01
N ASN A 38 -18.71 34.70 7.15
CA ASN A 38 -19.30 35.60 6.16
C ASN A 38 -18.27 36.04 5.10
N TYR A 39 -18.73 36.62 3.99
CA TYR A 39 -17.83 37.00 2.89
C TYR A 39 -16.85 38.12 3.23
N GLN A 40 -17.09 38.93 4.26
CA GLN A 40 -16.12 39.94 4.70
C GLN A 40 -14.98 39.29 5.48
N GLU A 41 -15.30 38.34 6.36
CA GLU A 41 -14.31 37.56 7.11
C GLU A 41 -13.42 36.73 6.18
N ILE A 42 -14.02 36.00 5.23
CA ILE A 42 -13.29 35.18 4.26
C ILE A 42 -12.38 36.06 3.37
N ALA A 43 -12.89 37.23 2.97
CA ALA A 43 -12.15 38.19 2.15
C ALA A 43 -10.94 38.76 2.90
N GLN A 44 -11.12 39.20 4.15
CA GLN A 44 -10.06 39.79 4.97
C GLN A 44 -8.95 38.79 5.28
N GLU A 45 -9.30 37.56 5.63
CA GLU A 45 -8.31 36.51 5.97
C GLU A 45 -7.44 36.08 4.77
N ASN A 46 -7.92 36.30 3.55
CA ASN A 46 -7.30 35.75 2.34
C ASN A 46 -6.94 36.83 1.30
N GLY A 47 -7.00 38.11 1.67
CA GLY A 47 -6.57 39.23 0.81
C GLY A 47 -7.47 39.50 -0.41
N TYR A 48 -8.74 39.08 -0.38
CA TYR A 48 -9.71 39.35 -1.45
C TYR A 48 -10.65 40.51 -1.09
N SER A 49 -11.36 41.07 -2.07
CA SER A 49 -12.47 41.98 -1.78
C SER A 49 -13.77 41.20 -1.53
N SER A 50 -14.55 41.64 -0.56
CA SER A 50 -15.84 40.99 -0.24
C SER A 50 -16.81 41.04 -1.43
N SER A 51 -16.74 42.10 -2.24
CA SER A 51 -17.52 42.25 -3.48
C SER A 51 -17.12 41.24 -4.56
N TYR A 52 -15.82 40.93 -4.70
CA TYR A 52 -15.35 39.91 -5.64
C TYR A 52 -15.84 38.51 -5.26
N LEU A 53 -15.72 38.13 -3.98
CA LEU A 53 -16.24 36.84 -3.52
C LEU A 53 -17.76 36.73 -3.69
N ALA A 54 -18.51 37.79 -3.37
CA ALA A 54 -19.97 37.79 -3.44
C ALA A 54 -20.52 37.76 -4.87
N ASN A 55 -19.90 38.52 -5.79
CA ASN A 55 -20.46 38.76 -7.13
C ASN A 55 -19.81 37.94 -8.24
N VAL A 56 -18.60 37.40 -8.03
CA VAL A 56 -17.85 36.65 -9.05
C VAL A 56 -17.70 35.19 -8.68
N VAL A 57 -17.22 34.91 -7.45
CA VAL A 57 -16.87 33.54 -7.05
C VAL A 57 -18.07 32.75 -6.55
N ALA A 58 -18.92 33.38 -5.72
CA ALA A 58 -20.08 32.71 -5.13
C ALA A 58 -21.11 32.22 -6.14
N PRO A 59 -21.51 32.99 -7.19
CA PRO A 59 -22.48 32.50 -8.17
C PRO A 59 -22.00 31.24 -8.89
N GLY A 60 -20.74 31.23 -9.36
CA GLY A 60 -20.16 30.07 -10.03
C GLY A 60 -20.05 28.83 -9.14
N LEU A 61 -19.71 29.01 -7.87
CA LEU A 61 -19.72 27.91 -6.89
C LEU A 61 -21.14 27.38 -6.66
N TYR A 62 -22.13 28.26 -6.53
CA TYR A 62 -23.52 27.88 -6.30
C TYR A 62 -24.12 27.14 -7.48
N ASP A 63 -23.85 27.58 -8.70
CA ASP A 63 -24.33 26.90 -9.91
C ASP A 63 -23.76 25.49 -10.02
N LYS A 64 -22.45 25.30 -9.78
CA LYS A 64 -21.82 23.97 -9.78
C LYS A 64 -22.43 23.04 -8.74
N VAL A 65 -22.61 23.52 -7.52
CA VAL A 65 -23.21 22.73 -6.43
C VAL A 65 -24.70 22.50 -6.70
N SER A 66 -25.40 23.45 -7.32
CA SER A 66 -26.81 23.32 -7.72
C SER A 66 -27.01 22.26 -8.79
N GLN A 67 -26.10 22.17 -9.78
CA GLN A 67 -26.10 21.12 -10.80
C GLN A 67 -25.84 19.74 -10.18
N LEU A 68 -24.93 19.68 -9.20
CA LEU A 68 -24.57 18.44 -8.51
C LEU A 68 -25.70 17.92 -7.61
N ILE A 69 -26.34 18.80 -6.83
CA ILE A 69 -27.40 18.43 -5.88
C ILE A 69 -28.78 18.35 -6.57
N GLY A 70 -28.92 18.90 -7.78
CA GLY A 70 -30.20 18.97 -8.51
C GLY A 70 -31.23 19.91 -7.87
N GLN A 71 -30.80 20.82 -6.99
CA GLN A 71 -31.66 21.77 -6.29
C GLN A 71 -31.06 23.17 -6.30
N THR A 72 -31.90 24.21 -6.27
CA THR A 72 -31.47 25.62 -6.32
C THR A 72 -30.63 26.06 -5.12
N ILE A 73 -29.35 26.34 -5.33
CA ILE A 73 -28.43 26.74 -4.25
C ILE A 73 -28.31 28.27 -4.17
N ASN A 74 -28.38 28.81 -2.95
CA ASN A 74 -28.14 30.21 -2.62
C ASN A 74 -27.47 30.34 -1.24
N LYS A 75 -27.03 31.55 -0.89
CA LYS A 75 -26.29 31.81 0.35
C LYS A 75 -26.98 31.31 1.63
N LYS A 76 -28.31 31.36 1.69
CA LYS A 76 -29.07 30.99 2.90
C LYS A 76 -29.26 29.48 3.04
N ASN A 77 -29.27 28.74 1.93
CA ASN A 77 -29.53 27.30 1.93
C ASN A 77 -28.29 26.44 1.58
N PHE A 78 -27.16 27.08 1.25
CA PHE A 78 -25.94 26.40 0.81
C PHE A 78 -25.50 25.31 1.79
N LEU A 79 -25.27 25.66 3.06
CA LEU A 79 -24.75 24.71 4.04
C LEU A 79 -25.72 23.61 4.40
N SER A 80 -27.01 23.94 4.59
CA SER A 80 -28.01 22.95 4.96
C SER A 80 -28.26 21.95 3.83
N ARG A 81 -28.28 22.41 2.57
CA ARG A 81 -28.43 21.53 1.40
C ARG A 81 -27.17 20.71 1.12
N LEU A 82 -26.00 21.31 1.26
CA LEU A 82 -24.73 20.60 1.10
C LEU A 82 -24.58 19.51 2.18
N GLN A 83 -24.84 19.85 3.44
CA GLN A 83 -24.84 18.89 4.54
C GLN A 83 -25.90 17.81 4.33
N SER A 84 -27.14 18.17 4.00
CA SER A 84 -28.20 17.19 3.73
C SER A 84 -27.88 16.28 2.54
N HIS A 85 -27.25 16.79 1.49
CA HIS A 85 -26.80 15.97 0.36
C HIS A 85 -25.77 14.95 0.85
N PHE A 86 -24.74 15.39 1.58
CA PHE A 86 -23.73 14.47 2.10
C PHE A 86 -24.29 13.48 3.13
N THR A 87 -25.19 13.90 4.03
CA THR A 87 -25.86 13.04 5.01
C THR A 87 -26.79 12.02 4.35
N ASN A 88 -27.55 12.42 3.33
CA ASN A 88 -28.43 11.51 2.58
C ASN A 88 -27.63 10.56 1.67
N SER A 89 -26.51 11.03 1.10
CA SER A 89 -25.54 10.17 0.42
C SER A 89 -24.85 9.20 1.39
N THR A 90 -24.71 9.53 2.68
CA THR A 90 -24.18 8.60 3.68
C THR A 90 -25.20 7.53 4.09
N SER A 91 -26.51 7.80 4.01
CA SER A 91 -27.57 6.82 4.34
C SER A 91 -27.95 5.88 3.20
N LEU A 92 -27.45 6.07 1.97
CA LEU A 92 -27.72 5.20 0.82
C LEU A 92 -26.47 4.66 0.11
N GLN A 93 -25.26 4.79 0.68
CA GLN A 93 -24.05 4.13 0.18
C GLN A 93 -23.20 3.54 1.32
N TYR A 94 -23.83 2.71 2.15
CA TYR A 94 -23.20 1.53 2.78
C TYR A 94 -23.88 0.28 2.23
N CYS A 95 -23.87 0.16 0.91
CA CYS A 95 -24.01 -1.12 0.23
C CYS A 95 -22.72 -1.23 -0.58
N GLY A 96 -22.01 -2.35 -0.49
CA GLY A 96 -20.72 -2.54 -1.14
C GLY A 96 -20.78 -2.04 -2.58
N GLN A 97 -20.01 -1.00 -2.89
CA GLN A 97 -19.69 -0.73 -4.28
C GLN A 97 -18.70 -1.82 -4.68
N GLU A 98 -19.25 -2.95 -5.10
CA GLU A 98 -18.64 -3.69 -6.20
C GLU A 98 -18.35 -2.65 -7.28
N TYR A 99 -17.09 -2.57 -7.73
CA TYR A 99 -16.80 -1.79 -8.93
C TYR A 99 -17.80 -2.22 -9.99
N LEU A 100 -18.44 -1.26 -10.63
CA LEU A 100 -19.23 -1.53 -11.82
C LEU A 100 -18.34 -2.38 -12.74
N GLN A 101 -18.82 -3.56 -13.14
CA GLN A 101 -18.13 -4.52 -14.01
C GLN A 101 -17.73 -3.93 -15.40
N ASN A 102 -17.94 -2.63 -15.61
CA ASN A 102 -17.83 -1.90 -16.86
C ASN A 102 -16.85 -0.71 -16.83
N GLU A 103 -16.11 -0.47 -15.73
CA GLU A 103 -15.00 0.48 -15.78
C GLU A 103 -13.80 -0.18 -16.46
N ARG A 104 -13.17 0.53 -17.42
CA ARG A 104 -11.93 0.05 -18.05
C ARG A 104 -10.89 -0.21 -16.96
N PRO A 105 -10.12 -1.31 -17.04
CA PRO A 105 -9.09 -1.58 -16.05
C PRO A 105 -8.09 -0.42 -16.01
N GLU A 106 -7.72 0.00 -14.80
CA GLU A 106 -6.61 0.92 -14.59
C GLU A 106 -5.29 0.23 -14.96
N TYR A 107 -4.27 1.03 -15.27
CA TYR A 107 -2.93 0.50 -15.55
C TYR A 107 -2.36 -0.16 -14.26
N PRO A 108 -1.82 -1.39 -14.32
CA PRO A 108 -1.44 -2.14 -13.12
C PRO A 108 -0.04 -1.78 -12.59
N ASP A 109 0.16 -0.52 -12.21
CA ASP A 109 1.41 -0.01 -11.63
C ASP A 109 1.36 0.25 -10.12
N ALA A 110 0.15 0.30 -9.55
CA ALA A 110 -0.11 0.58 -8.14
C ALA A 110 -0.68 -0.64 -7.39
N PRO A 111 -0.67 -0.64 -6.05
CA PRO A 111 -1.42 -1.60 -5.25
C PRO A 111 -2.90 -1.61 -5.64
N VAL A 112 -3.47 -2.80 -5.76
CA VAL A 112 -4.89 -2.99 -6.10
C VAL A 112 -5.74 -2.67 -4.86
N PRO A 113 -6.71 -1.74 -4.93
CA PRO A 113 -7.58 -1.41 -3.80
C PRO A 113 -8.41 -2.60 -3.31
N TYR A 114 -8.75 -2.61 -2.02
CA TYR A 114 -9.51 -3.70 -1.39
C TYR A 114 -10.89 -3.95 -2.02
N ASN A 115 -11.52 -2.90 -2.53
CA ASN A 115 -12.83 -2.96 -3.17
C ASN A 115 -12.73 -3.27 -4.67
N SER A 116 -11.53 -3.31 -5.26
CA SER A 116 -11.33 -3.48 -6.70
C SER A 116 -11.86 -4.83 -7.21
N TYR A 117 -12.61 -4.79 -8.30
CA TYR A 117 -13.02 -6.00 -9.02
C TYR A 117 -11.81 -6.83 -9.50
N TYR A 118 -10.67 -6.16 -9.77
CA TYR A 118 -9.44 -6.79 -10.23
C TYR A 118 -8.59 -7.40 -9.12
N TYR A 119 -8.97 -7.24 -7.84
CA TYR A 119 -8.28 -7.93 -6.75
C TYR A 119 -8.58 -9.43 -6.79
N LEU A 120 -7.53 -10.26 -6.87
CA LEU A 120 -7.64 -11.71 -6.69
C LEU A 120 -7.62 -12.05 -5.21
N LYS A 121 -8.73 -12.59 -4.72
CA LYS A 121 -8.85 -13.01 -3.32
C LYS A 121 -7.91 -14.19 -3.03
N ARG A 122 -7.19 -14.09 -1.93
CA ARG A 122 -6.34 -15.17 -1.40
C ARG A 122 -7.06 -15.82 -0.22
N THR A 123 -8.29 -16.31 -0.43
CA THR A 123 -9.27 -16.67 0.61
C THR A 123 -8.69 -17.45 1.80
N LYS A 124 -7.93 -18.53 1.55
CA LYS A 124 -7.33 -19.34 2.64
C LYS A 124 -6.29 -18.55 3.44
N LEU A 125 -5.48 -17.74 2.75
CA LEU A 125 -4.44 -16.93 3.38
C LEU A 125 -5.04 -15.75 4.15
N GLU A 126 -6.01 -15.08 3.56
CA GLU A 126 -6.75 -13.97 4.18
C GLU A 126 -7.47 -14.44 5.44
N ALA A 127 -8.19 -15.55 5.38
CA ALA A 127 -8.87 -16.14 6.54
C ALA A 127 -7.89 -16.42 7.69
N LYS A 128 -6.72 -16.99 7.39
CA LYS A 128 -5.68 -17.26 8.38
C LYS A 128 -5.15 -15.98 9.06
N ILE A 129 -4.99 -14.90 8.29
CA ILE A 129 -4.55 -13.61 8.83
C ILE A 129 -5.62 -12.99 9.73
N ILE A 130 -6.88 -13.03 9.29
CA ILE A 130 -8.00 -12.49 10.04
C ILE A 130 -8.23 -13.25 11.35
N GLU A 131 -8.14 -14.58 11.32
CA GLU A 131 -8.19 -15.43 12.52
C GLU A 131 -7.10 -15.04 13.53
N GLU A 132 -5.86 -14.87 13.07
CA GLU A 132 -4.76 -14.46 13.93
C GLU A 132 -4.96 -13.06 14.51
N ILE A 133 -5.36 -12.07 13.69
CA ILE A 133 -5.56 -10.68 14.15
C ILE A 133 -6.74 -10.57 15.13
N GLY A 134 -7.70 -11.49 15.09
CA GLY A 134 -8.75 -11.58 16.10
C GLY A 134 -8.21 -11.84 17.52
N GLN A 135 -7.03 -12.45 17.67
CA GLN A 135 -6.46 -12.81 18.97
C GLN A 135 -5.82 -11.62 19.70
N SER A 136 -5.96 -11.54 21.02
CA SER A 136 -5.30 -10.53 21.87
C SER A 136 -3.80 -10.45 21.64
N GLY A 137 -3.31 -9.23 21.33
CA GLY A 137 -1.89 -8.98 21.15
C GLY A 137 -1.27 -9.64 19.91
N ALA A 138 -2.05 -9.88 18.85
CA ALA A 138 -1.55 -10.58 17.66
C ALA A 138 -0.45 -9.80 16.91
N LEU A 139 0.44 -10.56 16.26
CA LEU A 139 1.45 -10.06 15.34
C LEU A 139 1.45 -10.90 14.07
N VAL A 140 1.19 -10.28 12.93
CA VAL A 140 1.26 -10.89 11.60
C VAL A 140 2.41 -10.27 10.81
N ARG A 141 3.19 -11.10 10.13
CA ARG A 141 4.34 -10.66 9.31
C ARG A 141 4.18 -11.11 7.88
N ILE A 142 3.91 -10.17 6.99
CA ILE A 142 3.75 -10.40 5.56
C ILE A 142 5.07 -10.12 4.85
N LYS A 143 5.64 -11.13 4.20
CA LYS A 143 6.89 -11.03 3.43
C LYS A 143 6.73 -11.59 2.02
N ALA A 144 7.38 -10.94 1.06
CA ALA A 144 7.54 -11.34 -0.33
C ALA A 144 8.44 -10.32 -1.06
N PRO A 145 8.97 -10.62 -2.27
CA PRO A 145 9.68 -9.63 -3.07
C PRO A 145 8.80 -8.43 -3.46
N LYS A 146 9.40 -7.34 -3.98
CA LYS A 146 8.61 -6.16 -4.42
C LYS A 146 7.62 -6.56 -5.52
N LYS A 147 6.46 -5.89 -5.55
CA LYS A 147 5.40 -6.12 -6.56
C LYS A 147 4.68 -7.49 -6.51
N TRP A 148 4.73 -8.19 -5.36
CA TRP A 148 3.98 -9.45 -5.12
C TRP A 148 2.58 -9.26 -4.51
N GLY A 149 2.07 -8.02 -4.45
CA GLY A 149 0.72 -7.74 -3.93
C GLY A 149 0.62 -7.65 -2.40
N LYS A 150 1.74 -7.44 -1.70
CA LYS A 150 1.76 -7.28 -0.23
C LYS A 150 0.86 -6.14 0.26
N THR A 151 1.01 -4.96 -0.34
CA THR A 151 0.20 -3.78 0.01
C THR A 151 -1.26 -3.98 -0.36
N SER A 152 -1.56 -4.58 -1.52
CA SER A 152 -2.95 -4.94 -1.89
C SER A 152 -3.59 -5.86 -0.84
N LEU A 153 -2.87 -6.91 -0.41
CA LEU A 153 -3.34 -7.80 0.65
C LEU A 153 -3.54 -7.04 1.97
N LEU A 154 -2.60 -6.17 2.35
CA LEU A 154 -2.71 -5.36 3.57
C LEU A 154 -4.00 -4.53 3.56
N LEU A 155 -4.30 -3.82 2.47
CA LEU A 155 -5.51 -3.02 2.35
C LEU A 155 -6.78 -3.87 2.55
N THR A 156 -6.84 -5.05 1.93
CA THR A 156 -7.95 -6.00 2.10
C THR A 156 -8.09 -6.49 3.54
N ILE A 157 -6.99 -6.80 4.21
CA ILE A 157 -7.01 -7.24 5.61
C ILE A 157 -7.45 -6.12 6.54
N LEU A 158 -6.97 -4.90 6.34
CA LEU A 158 -7.34 -3.75 7.18
C LEU A 158 -8.83 -3.44 7.08
N GLU A 159 -9.39 -3.45 5.86
CA GLU A 159 -10.83 -3.31 5.65
C GLU A 159 -11.59 -4.42 6.40
N ALA A 160 -11.19 -5.68 6.23
CA ALA A 160 -11.83 -6.79 6.91
C ALA A 160 -11.76 -6.67 8.44
N CYS A 161 -10.65 -6.19 9.00
CA CYS A 161 -10.53 -5.95 10.45
C CYS A 161 -11.52 -4.89 10.94
N GLN A 162 -11.68 -3.80 10.17
CA GLN A 162 -12.62 -2.75 10.50
C GLN A 162 -14.07 -3.25 10.39
N GLN A 163 -14.42 -3.95 9.32
CA GLN A 163 -15.79 -4.43 9.08
C GLN A 163 -16.21 -5.57 10.03
N GLN A 164 -15.31 -6.53 10.30
CA GLN A 164 -15.66 -7.71 11.09
C GLN A 164 -15.55 -7.47 12.60
N PHE A 165 -14.57 -6.69 13.05
CA PHE A 165 -14.29 -6.53 14.48
C PHE A 165 -14.50 -5.10 15.00
N GLY A 166 -14.69 -4.11 14.13
CA GLY A 166 -14.79 -2.70 14.53
C GLY A 166 -13.49 -2.15 15.12
N TYR A 167 -12.35 -2.73 14.77
CA TYR A 167 -11.04 -2.27 15.25
C TYR A 167 -10.69 -0.89 14.71
N GLN A 168 -9.96 -0.12 15.52
CA GLN A 168 -9.31 1.10 15.06
C GLN A 168 -8.12 0.72 14.17
N ILE A 169 -7.94 1.42 13.06
CA ILE A 169 -6.89 1.14 12.09
C ILE A 169 -5.92 2.30 12.03
N VAL A 170 -4.63 2.01 12.21
CA VAL A 170 -3.54 2.90 11.83
C VAL A 170 -2.68 2.18 10.80
N SER A 171 -2.57 2.75 9.61
CA SER A 171 -1.74 2.20 8.53
C SER A 171 -0.66 3.20 8.15
N LEU A 172 0.60 2.82 8.38
CA LEU A 172 1.77 3.64 8.12
C LEU A 172 2.57 3.06 6.98
N ASP A 173 2.62 3.78 5.86
CA ASP A 173 3.56 3.50 4.78
C ASP A 173 4.88 4.21 5.08
N LEU A 174 5.90 3.45 5.44
CA LEU A 174 7.21 4.00 5.77
C LEU A 174 7.91 4.63 4.56
N GLN A 175 7.44 4.42 3.31
CA GLN A 175 7.93 5.17 2.15
C GLN A 175 7.60 6.67 2.23
N LYS A 176 6.60 7.05 3.03
CA LYS A 176 6.20 8.46 3.23
C LYS A 176 7.03 9.18 4.29
N ALA A 177 7.91 8.48 5.01
CA ALA A 177 8.84 9.13 5.92
C ALA A 177 10.02 9.72 5.14
N ASP A 178 10.29 11.00 5.38
CA ASP A 178 11.48 11.66 4.84
C ASP A 178 12.76 10.97 5.31
N GLN A 179 13.81 11.08 4.50
CA GLN A 179 15.06 10.37 4.76
C GLN A 179 15.71 10.79 6.09
N ASP A 180 15.63 12.06 6.47
CA ASP A 180 16.19 12.56 7.73
C ASP A 180 15.37 12.12 8.95
N ILE A 181 14.07 11.83 8.76
CA ILE A 181 13.18 11.30 9.79
C ILE A 181 13.51 9.83 10.04
N ILE A 182 13.47 9.00 9.01
CA ILE A 182 13.68 7.55 9.15
C ILE A 182 15.13 7.19 9.55
N ALA A 183 16.10 8.04 9.21
CA ALA A 183 17.50 7.84 9.59
C ALA A 183 17.81 8.18 11.07
N ASN A 184 16.89 8.83 11.79
CA ASN A 184 17.07 9.23 13.18
C ASN A 184 16.02 8.56 14.07
N PHE A 185 16.46 7.72 15.01
CA PHE A 185 15.56 6.90 15.84
C PHE A 185 14.53 7.73 16.64
N ASN A 186 14.94 8.86 17.24
CA ASN A 186 14.04 9.74 17.99
C ASN A 186 12.98 10.36 17.08
N LYS A 187 13.41 10.99 15.96
CA LYS A 187 12.50 11.58 14.97
C LYS A 187 11.56 10.53 14.39
N PHE A 188 12.06 9.33 14.12
CA PHE A 188 11.27 8.25 13.55
C PHE A 188 10.16 7.80 14.49
N LEU A 189 10.45 7.54 15.77
CA LEU A 189 9.41 7.16 16.72
C LEU A 189 8.41 8.29 16.96
N ARG A 190 8.86 9.54 17.08
CA ARG A 190 7.96 10.71 17.15
C ARG A 190 7.07 10.81 15.91
N TRP A 191 7.60 10.55 14.72
CA TRP A 191 6.83 10.52 13.48
C TRP A 191 5.75 9.43 13.49
N ILE A 192 6.08 8.22 13.97
CA ILE A 192 5.10 7.14 14.13
C ILE A 192 4.01 7.58 15.13
N CYS A 193 4.38 8.05 16.32
CA CYS A 193 3.44 8.52 17.35
C CYS A 193 2.47 9.60 16.85
N ARG A 194 2.99 10.62 16.15
CA ARG A 194 2.17 11.68 15.55
C ARG A 194 1.18 11.13 14.54
N ASN A 195 1.63 10.22 13.68
CA ASN A 195 0.75 9.62 12.68
C ASN A 195 -0.30 8.69 13.30
N CYS A 196 0.04 7.93 14.34
CA CYS A 196 -0.92 7.15 15.11
C CYS A 196 -2.00 8.05 15.71
N ALA A 197 -1.62 9.08 16.47
CA ALA A 197 -2.59 10.01 17.06
C ALA A 197 -3.48 10.67 15.98
N ARG A 198 -2.87 11.16 14.90
CA ARG A 198 -3.60 11.80 13.79
C ARG A 198 -4.63 10.86 13.15
N GLN A 199 -4.26 9.61 12.84
CA GLN A 199 -5.18 8.64 12.22
C GLN A 199 -6.28 8.18 13.19
N LEU A 200 -6.00 8.19 14.49
CA LEU A 200 -6.97 7.93 15.56
C LEU A 200 -7.86 9.13 15.90
N ASN A 201 -7.68 10.28 15.22
CA ASN A 201 -8.33 11.55 15.56
C ASN A 201 -8.06 12.03 17.00
N LEU A 202 -6.86 11.74 17.50
CA LEU A 202 -6.33 12.22 18.77
C LEU A 202 -5.36 13.38 18.53
N GLU A 203 -5.21 14.25 19.53
CA GLU A 203 -4.18 15.29 19.53
C GLU A 203 -2.80 14.66 19.70
N ALA A 204 -1.78 15.12 18.96
CA ALA A 204 -0.44 14.57 19.08
C ALA A 204 0.30 15.19 20.29
N LYS A 205 -0.06 14.77 21.50
CA LYS A 205 0.47 15.27 22.79
C LYS A 205 1.90 14.81 23.12
N LEU A 206 2.78 14.75 22.11
CA LEU A 206 4.11 14.19 22.31
C LEU A 206 4.92 14.92 23.39
N ASP A 207 4.83 16.24 23.49
CA ASP A 207 5.65 17.00 24.43
C ASP A 207 5.26 16.73 25.91
N ASP A 208 4.05 16.21 26.16
CA ASP A 208 3.58 15.83 27.51
C ASP A 208 4.15 14.48 27.97
N TYR A 209 4.53 13.60 27.03
CA TYR A 209 4.92 12.20 27.30
C TYR A 209 6.34 11.87 26.83
N TRP A 210 7.04 12.82 26.21
CA TRP A 210 8.34 12.57 25.59
C TRP A 210 9.47 13.24 26.35
N ASP A 211 10.09 12.44 27.21
CA ASP A 211 11.24 12.84 28.01
C ASP A 211 12.51 12.16 27.48
N GLU A 212 13.57 12.94 27.26
CA GLU A 212 14.84 12.42 26.76
C GLU A 212 15.68 11.78 27.88
N ASP A 213 15.49 12.19 29.14
CA ASP A 213 16.26 11.72 30.29
C ASP A 213 15.92 10.27 30.68
N ILE A 214 14.65 9.85 30.49
CA ILE A 214 14.22 8.46 30.68
C ILE A 214 14.50 7.56 29.46
N GLY A 215 14.88 8.16 28.34
CA GLY A 215 15.23 7.49 27.09
C GLY A 215 14.06 7.28 26.12
N ILE A 216 14.40 7.38 24.83
CA ILE A 216 13.47 7.35 23.68
C ILE A 216 12.54 6.13 23.68
N LYS A 217 13.06 4.94 24.00
CA LYS A 217 12.26 3.70 24.04
C LYS A 217 11.21 3.74 25.15
N MET A 218 11.54 4.32 26.30
CA MET A 218 10.61 4.45 27.43
C MET A 218 9.53 5.50 27.12
N SER A 219 9.92 6.64 26.57
CA SER A 219 8.98 7.68 26.14
C SER A 219 7.97 7.18 25.11
N TRP A 220 8.39 6.34 24.17
CA TRP A 220 7.48 5.62 23.27
C TRP A 220 6.50 4.72 24.02
N THR A 221 7.00 3.88 24.93
CA THR A 221 6.18 2.96 25.72
C THR A 221 5.13 3.71 26.52
N ILE A 222 5.53 4.77 27.24
CA ILE A 222 4.64 5.63 28.02
C ILE A 222 3.58 6.28 27.11
N TYR A 223 3.97 6.82 25.96
CA TYR A 223 3.01 7.42 25.02
C TYR A 223 1.97 6.41 24.51
N PHE A 224 2.38 5.18 24.23
CA PHE A 224 1.41 4.14 23.83
C PHE A 224 0.54 3.68 24.99
N GLU A 225 1.12 3.39 26.14
CA GLU A 225 0.40 2.88 27.31
C GLU A 225 -0.52 3.94 27.92
N GLU A 226 0.01 5.10 28.24
CA GLU A 226 -0.69 6.10 29.05
C GLU A 226 -1.57 7.03 28.23
N TYR A 227 -1.35 7.12 26.92
CA TYR A 227 -2.15 7.96 26.03
C TYR A 227 -2.91 7.13 25.00
N ILE A 228 -2.25 6.61 23.96
CA ILE A 228 -2.94 6.00 22.82
C ILE A 228 -3.87 4.84 23.24
N LEU A 229 -3.37 3.85 23.98
CA LEU A 229 -4.12 2.65 24.33
C LEU A 229 -5.18 2.88 25.43
N ARG A 230 -5.04 3.96 26.22
CA ARG A 230 -6.03 4.37 27.23
C ARG A 230 -7.20 5.14 26.61
N GLU A 231 -6.93 6.01 25.64
CA GLU A 231 -7.96 6.81 24.96
C GLU A 231 -8.84 5.96 24.02
N ILE A 232 -8.28 4.91 23.40
CA ILE A 232 -9.05 4.04 22.52
C ILE A 232 -9.92 3.03 23.28
N LYS A 233 -11.17 2.90 22.83
CA LYS A 233 -12.14 1.94 23.38
C LYS A 233 -12.04 0.58 22.70
N GLN A 234 -11.89 0.57 21.38
CA GLN A 234 -11.71 -0.65 20.59
C GLN A 234 -10.23 -0.98 20.43
N PRO A 235 -9.87 -2.27 20.21
CA PRO A 235 -8.51 -2.65 19.85
C PRO A 235 -8.01 -1.91 18.61
N LEU A 236 -6.69 -1.69 18.56
CA LEU A 236 -5.98 -1.00 17.49
C LEU A 236 -5.18 -2.00 16.66
N VAL A 237 -5.36 -2.00 15.35
CA VAL A 237 -4.43 -2.57 14.39
C VAL A 237 -3.46 -1.49 13.93
N LEU A 238 -2.19 -1.63 14.29
CA LEU A 238 -1.08 -0.85 13.76
C LEU A 238 -0.40 -1.64 12.65
N ALA A 239 -0.62 -1.22 11.41
CA ALA A 239 0.03 -1.75 10.23
C ALA A 239 1.22 -0.88 9.83
N LEU A 240 2.37 -1.53 9.65
CA LEU A 240 3.60 -0.92 9.18
C LEU A 240 3.94 -1.50 7.81
N ASP A 241 3.70 -0.74 6.75
CA ASP A 241 4.11 -1.10 5.39
C ASP A 241 5.48 -0.53 5.06
N GLY A 242 6.28 -1.28 4.31
CA GLY A 242 7.60 -0.83 3.91
C GLY A 242 8.66 -0.90 5.01
N VAL A 243 8.55 -1.80 5.99
CA VAL A 243 9.52 -1.93 7.11
C VAL A 243 10.96 -2.16 6.65
N HIS A 244 11.13 -2.71 5.45
CA HIS A 244 12.43 -2.82 4.78
C HIS A 244 13.18 -1.49 4.59
N ARG A 245 12.55 -0.32 4.66
CA ARG A 245 13.28 0.96 4.63
C ARG A 245 14.10 1.21 5.89
N VAL A 246 13.66 0.70 7.04
CA VAL A 246 14.39 0.86 8.31
C VAL A 246 15.75 0.16 8.23
N PHE A 247 15.85 -0.89 7.42
CA PHE A 247 17.05 -1.69 7.22
C PHE A 247 18.18 -0.94 6.53
N GLU A 248 17.87 0.12 5.78
CA GLU A 248 18.85 1.03 5.19
C GLU A 248 19.56 1.89 6.27
N HIS A 249 19.06 1.85 7.51
CA HIS A 249 19.56 2.58 8.66
C HIS A 249 19.86 1.63 9.84
N PRO A 250 21.03 0.96 9.85
CA PRO A 250 21.34 -0.10 10.82
C PRO A 250 21.13 0.31 12.28
N LYS A 251 21.55 1.52 12.67
CA LYS A 251 21.36 2.04 14.04
C LYS A 251 19.88 2.17 14.42
N VAL A 252 19.02 2.56 13.48
CA VAL A 252 17.57 2.66 13.72
C VAL A 252 16.96 1.27 13.78
N ALA A 253 17.38 0.36 12.88
CA ALA A 253 16.90 -1.02 12.86
C ALA A 253 17.24 -1.80 14.15
N GLU A 254 18.44 -1.59 14.69
CA GLU A 254 18.93 -2.21 15.93
C GLU A 254 18.07 -1.86 17.15
N ASP A 255 17.48 -0.67 17.20
CA ASP A 255 16.60 -0.26 18.30
C ASP A 255 15.11 -0.45 18.00
N PHE A 256 14.68 -0.17 16.77
CA PHE A 256 13.27 -0.19 16.39
C PHE A 256 12.70 -1.62 16.33
N LEU A 257 13.44 -2.58 15.78
CA LEU A 257 12.92 -3.93 15.63
C LEU A 257 12.72 -4.62 16.99
N PRO A 258 13.68 -4.58 17.94
CA PRO A 258 13.43 -5.08 19.29
C PRO A 258 12.27 -4.38 19.99
N LEU A 259 12.04 -3.09 19.73
CA LEU A 259 10.88 -2.38 20.30
C LEU A 259 9.55 -2.97 19.82
N ILE A 260 9.41 -3.25 18.51
CA ILE A 260 8.20 -3.89 17.96
C ILE A 260 8.00 -5.29 18.54
N ARG A 261 9.08 -6.06 18.71
CA ARG A 261 9.04 -7.36 19.39
C ARG A 261 8.58 -7.21 20.84
N ALA A 262 9.13 -6.25 21.58
CA ALA A 262 8.78 -6.00 22.97
C ALA A 262 7.28 -5.69 23.12
N CYS A 263 6.68 -4.90 22.23
CA CYS A 263 5.23 -4.66 22.23
C CYS A 263 4.41 -5.97 22.12
N TYR A 264 4.82 -6.89 21.25
CA TYR A 264 4.18 -8.18 21.09
C TYR A 264 4.35 -9.08 22.33
N GLU A 265 5.54 -9.10 22.93
CA GLU A 265 5.79 -9.87 24.15
C GLU A 265 5.04 -9.30 25.36
N GLU A 266 4.96 -7.97 25.47
CA GLU A 266 4.24 -7.29 26.54
C GLU A 266 2.73 -7.53 26.46
N SER A 267 2.16 -7.68 25.26
CA SER A 267 0.76 -8.07 25.11
C SER A 267 0.44 -9.46 25.69
N LYS A 268 1.44 -10.29 26.00
CA LYS A 268 1.22 -11.58 26.69
C LYS A 268 1.09 -11.41 28.20
N ARG A 269 1.42 -10.24 28.74
CA ARG A 269 1.46 -9.93 30.18
C ARG A 269 0.48 -8.84 30.58
N SER A 270 0.28 -7.85 29.71
CA SER A 270 -0.52 -6.67 30.00
C SER A 270 -1.84 -6.66 29.22
N PRO A 271 -3.02 -6.64 29.90
CA PRO A 271 -4.32 -6.48 29.26
C PRO A 271 -4.44 -5.18 28.44
N LEU A 272 -3.64 -4.16 28.76
CA LEU A 272 -3.61 -2.92 27.99
C LEU A 272 -2.94 -3.12 26.63
N TRP A 273 -1.77 -3.78 26.60
CA TRP A 273 -1.09 -4.14 25.35
C TRP A 273 -1.82 -5.20 24.54
N GLN A 274 -2.67 -6.00 25.17
CA GLN A 274 -3.63 -6.85 24.47
C GLN A 274 -4.64 -6.08 23.62
N LYS A 275 -4.72 -4.74 23.70
CA LYS A 275 -5.49 -3.93 22.74
C LYS A 275 -4.75 -3.69 21.42
N LEU A 276 -3.42 -3.82 21.39
CA LEU A 276 -2.63 -3.61 20.18
C LEU A 276 -2.59 -4.90 19.34
N ARG A 277 -2.70 -4.75 18.01
CA ARG A 277 -2.46 -5.78 16.99
C ARG A 277 -1.45 -5.21 16.01
N LEU A 278 -0.48 -6.00 15.60
CA LEU A 278 0.58 -5.58 14.72
C LEU A 278 0.51 -6.32 13.38
N ILE A 279 0.57 -5.58 12.28
CA ILE A 279 0.81 -6.13 10.95
C ILE A 279 2.08 -5.51 10.40
N ILE A 280 3.10 -6.32 10.16
CA ILE A 280 4.37 -5.87 9.58
C ILE A 280 4.45 -6.37 8.15
N VAL A 281 4.63 -5.46 7.21
CA VAL A 281 4.82 -5.78 5.80
C VAL A 281 6.25 -5.42 5.39
N GLN A 282 6.98 -6.42 4.88
CA GLN A 282 8.36 -6.24 4.47
C GLN A 282 8.63 -6.82 3.08
N SER A 283 9.49 -6.12 2.33
CA SER A 283 10.10 -6.70 1.14
C SER A 283 11.27 -7.59 1.56
N THR A 284 11.45 -8.71 0.88
CA THR A 284 12.57 -9.62 1.18
C THR A 284 13.91 -9.09 0.67
N GLU A 285 13.93 -8.24 -0.36
CA GLU A 285 15.12 -7.76 -1.10
C GLU A 285 16.22 -7.09 -0.25
N SER A 286 15.86 -6.49 0.86
CA SER A 286 16.75 -5.78 1.76
C SER A 286 17.30 -6.75 2.81
N TYR A 287 18.42 -7.41 2.50
CA TYR A 287 19.11 -8.23 3.48
C TYR A 287 19.81 -7.35 4.51
N VAL A 288 19.51 -7.55 5.79
CA VAL A 288 20.35 -7.05 6.89
C VAL A 288 20.73 -8.22 7.76
N SER A 289 22.02 -8.31 8.08
CA SER A 289 22.53 -9.13 9.16
C SER A 289 22.07 -8.53 10.49
N LEU A 290 20.78 -8.67 10.80
CA LEU A 290 20.22 -8.31 12.10
C LEU A 290 20.43 -9.49 13.04
N ARG A 291 20.58 -9.20 14.33
CA ARG A 291 20.47 -10.22 15.39
C ARG A 291 19.07 -10.82 15.31
N LEU A 292 18.92 -11.91 14.57
CA LEU A 292 17.64 -12.56 14.24
C LEU A 292 16.80 -12.84 15.49
N GLU A 293 17.48 -13.11 16.61
CA GLU A 293 16.89 -13.39 17.91
C GLU A 293 16.17 -12.20 18.54
N GLN A 294 16.58 -10.97 18.24
CA GLN A 294 16.04 -9.74 18.85
C GLN A 294 15.00 -9.06 17.96
N SER A 295 14.83 -9.53 16.74
CA SER A 295 13.90 -8.99 15.75
C SER A 295 12.49 -9.56 15.93
N PRO A 296 11.42 -8.88 15.50
CA PRO A 296 10.07 -9.45 15.51
C PRO A 296 9.92 -10.57 14.46
N PHE A 297 10.91 -10.79 13.57
CA PHE A 297 10.80 -11.73 12.44
C PHE A 297 10.89 -13.21 12.82
N ASN A 298 11.03 -13.55 14.09
CA ASN A 298 10.97 -14.92 14.62
C ASN A 298 9.75 -15.15 15.55
N VAL A 299 8.88 -14.15 15.76
CA VAL A 299 7.67 -14.23 16.60
C VAL A 299 6.41 -13.90 15.79
N GLY A 300 5.23 -14.24 16.31
CA GLY A 300 3.96 -14.04 15.58
C GLY A 300 3.84 -14.88 14.31
N LEU A 301 2.74 -14.69 13.58
CA LEU A 301 2.39 -15.49 12.40
C LEU A 301 3.17 -15.03 11.15
N PRO A 302 4.04 -15.89 10.56
CA PRO A 302 4.67 -15.59 9.28
C PRO A 302 3.72 -15.88 8.11
N ILE A 303 3.62 -14.93 7.19
CA ILE A 303 2.90 -15.01 5.92
C ILE A 303 3.88 -14.74 4.79
N GLU A 304 4.05 -15.72 3.91
CA GLU A 304 4.88 -15.59 2.72
C GLU A 304 4.01 -15.67 1.47
N LEU A 305 3.98 -14.59 0.68
CA LEU A 305 3.15 -14.59 -0.53
C LEU A 305 3.79 -15.42 -1.62
N GLN A 306 2.98 -16.30 -2.19
CA GLN A 306 3.32 -17.10 -3.35
C GLN A 306 2.77 -16.46 -4.63
N GLY A 307 3.36 -16.88 -5.76
CA GLY A 307 2.92 -16.48 -7.09
C GLY A 307 1.53 -17.04 -7.38
N PHE A 308 0.87 -16.47 -8.37
CA PHE A 308 -0.42 -16.99 -8.82
C PHE A 308 -0.26 -18.36 -9.46
N ASP A 309 -1.15 -19.27 -9.09
CA ASP A 309 -1.34 -20.55 -9.76
C ASP A 309 -2.23 -20.43 -11.01
N GLN A 310 -2.43 -21.54 -11.70
CA GLN A 310 -3.22 -21.58 -12.93
C GLN A 310 -4.67 -21.13 -12.73
N GLU A 311 -5.30 -21.51 -11.62
CA GLU A 311 -6.69 -21.14 -11.32
C GLU A 311 -6.80 -19.63 -11.08
N GLN A 312 -5.86 -19.06 -10.34
CA GLN A 312 -5.80 -17.62 -10.06
C GLN A 312 -5.54 -16.80 -11.34
N VAL A 313 -4.63 -17.22 -12.20
CA VAL A 313 -4.39 -16.53 -13.48
C VAL A 313 -5.62 -16.63 -14.40
N ALA A 314 -6.29 -17.78 -14.43
CA ALA A 314 -7.54 -17.95 -15.17
C ALA A 314 -8.67 -17.06 -14.64
N GLU A 315 -8.83 -16.97 -13.31
CA GLU A 315 -9.80 -16.07 -12.68
C GLU A 315 -9.50 -14.61 -13.03
N LEU A 316 -8.23 -14.23 -13.02
CA LEU A 316 -7.82 -12.87 -13.38
C LEU A 316 -8.11 -12.56 -14.85
N ALA A 317 -7.80 -13.48 -15.76
CA ALA A 317 -8.10 -13.31 -17.17
C ALA A 317 -9.60 -13.07 -17.40
N LYS A 318 -10.47 -13.84 -16.72
CA LYS A 318 -11.93 -13.64 -16.74
C LYS A 318 -12.35 -12.26 -16.23
N LYS A 319 -11.74 -11.77 -15.13
CA LYS A 319 -12.00 -10.42 -14.62
C LYS A 319 -11.63 -9.32 -15.62
N TYR A 320 -10.63 -9.57 -16.47
CA TYR A 320 -10.24 -8.69 -17.58
C TYR A 320 -10.97 -9.00 -18.89
N GLN A 321 -12.05 -9.79 -18.84
CA GLN A 321 -12.88 -10.16 -19.99
C GLN A 321 -12.14 -10.99 -21.07
N LEU A 322 -10.99 -11.58 -20.73
CA LEU A 322 -10.25 -12.52 -21.58
C LEU A 322 -10.76 -13.96 -21.38
N ASN A 323 -12.05 -14.18 -21.63
CA ASN A 323 -12.71 -15.46 -21.39
C ASN A 323 -12.23 -16.59 -22.32
N GLU A 324 -11.63 -16.23 -23.45
CA GLU A 324 -11.17 -17.16 -24.49
C GLU A 324 -9.72 -17.59 -24.33
N LEU A 325 -8.98 -17.03 -23.36
CA LEU A 325 -7.57 -17.35 -23.15
C LEU A 325 -7.43 -18.83 -22.79
N ALA A 326 -6.76 -19.58 -23.65
CA ALA A 326 -6.71 -21.03 -23.52
C ALA A 326 -5.78 -21.46 -22.36
N ASN A 327 -6.05 -22.63 -21.78
CA ASN A 327 -5.26 -23.14 -20.64
C ASN A 327 -3.76 -23.27 -20.95
N ASN A 328 -3.39 -23.55 -22.19
CA ASN A 328 -2.00 -23.59 -22.64
C ASN A 328 -1.36 -22.18 -22.68
N GLU A 329 -2.09 -21.14 -23.08
CA GLU A 329 -1.61 -19.76 -23.07
C GLU A 329 -1.44 -19.24 -21.64
N ILE A 330 -2.37 -19.60 -20.73
CA ILE A 330 -2.24 -19.33 -19.30
C ILE A 330 -0.97 -20.00 -18.75
N GLN A 331 -0.75 -21.27 -19.08
CA GLN A 331 0.45 -21.99 -18.65
C GLN A 331 1.73 -21.36 -19.22
N GLN A 332 1.73 -20.96 -20.51
CA GLN A 332 2.86 -20.25 -21.13
C GLN A 332 3.18 -18.95 -20.40
N LEU A 333 2.17 -18.18 -20.01
CA LEU A 333 2.36 -16.95 -19.25
C LEU A 333 2.93 -17.23 -17.85
N ILE A 334 2.42 -18.25 -17.15
CA ILE A 334 2.93 -18.68 -15.85
C ILE A 334 4.38 -19.15 -15.95
N ASP A 335 4.73 -19.94 -16.97
CA ASP A 335 6.09 -20.41 -17.19
C ASP A 335 7.03 -19.23 -17.51
N LEU A 336 6.53 -18.25 -18.27
CA LEU A 336 7.29 -17.05 -18.62
C LEU A 336 7.63 -16.22 -17.38
N VAL A 337 6.65 -15.85 -16.55
CA VAL A 337 6.86 -14.89 -15.44
C VAL A 337 6.85 -15.51 -14.04
N GLY A 338 6.66 -16.83 -13.94
CA GLY A 338 6.71 -17.59 -12.69
C GLY A 338 5.53 -17.34 -11.75
N GLY A 339 4.38 -16.92 -12.28
CA GLY A 339 3.20 -16.52 -11.50
C GLY A 339 3.35 -15.18 -10.77
N HIS A 340 4.34 -14.35 -11.14
CA HIS A 340 4.59 -13.07 -10.46
C HIS A 340 3.37 -12.13 -10.57
N PRO A 341 2.70 -11.74 -9.46
CA PRO A 341 1.42 -11.03 -9.51
C PRO A 341 1.41 -9.78 -10.39
N ALA A 342 2.32 -8.82 -10.18
CA ALA A 342 2.33 -7.61 -11.00
C ALA A 342 2.64 -7.86 -12.49
N LEU A 343 3.50 -8.83 -12.83
CA LEU A 343 3.82 -9.14 -14.22
C LEU A 343 2.64 -9.84 -14.91
N ILE A 344 1.92 -10.71 -14.20
CA ILE A 344 0.68 -11.32 -14.68
C ILE A 344 -0.38 -10.25 -14.94
N HIS A 345 -0.61 -9.34 -13.98
CA HIS A 345 -1.56 -8.24 -14.18
C HIS A 345 -1.19 -7.38 -15.39
N LEU A 346 0.10 -7.06 -15.56
CA LEU A 346 0.57 -6.27 -16.69
C LEU A 346 0.33 -6.99 -18.03
N ALA A 347 0.64 -8.28 -18.10
CA ALA A 347 0.38 -9.11 -19.28
C ALA A 347 -1.12 -9.12 -19.64
N ILE A 348 -1.96 -9.48 -18.67
CA ILE A 348 -3.41 -9.59 -18.84
C ILE A 348 -4.01 -8.23 -19.19
N TYR A 349 -3.54 -7.14 -18.58
CA TYR A 349 -3.95 -5.79 -18.94
C TYR A 349 -3.67 -5.53 -20.43
N HIS A 350 -2.44 -5.71 -20.90
CA HIS A 350 -2.10 -5.42 -22.29
C HIS A 350 -2.83 -6.32 -23.30
N LEU A 351 -3.05 -7.59 -22.97
CA LEU A 351 -3.85 -8.52 -23.77
C LEU A 351 -5.32 -8.09 -23.83
N SER A 352 -5.91 -7.69 -22.70
CA SER A 352 -7.32 -7.24 -22.61
C SER A 352 -7.61 -5.95 -23.37
N GLN A 353 -6.58 -5.14 -23.63
CA GLN A 353 -6.70 -3.92 -24.41
C GLN A 353 -6.51 -4.15 -25.91
N GLU A 354 -6.36 -5.42 -26.35
CA GLU A 354 -6.10 -5.83 -27.75
C GLU A 354 -4.89 -5.11 -28.39
N ARG A 355 -3.95 -4.64 -27.57
CA ARG A 355 -2.76 -3.92 -28.04
C ARG A 355 -1.66 -4.86 -28.53
N ILE A 356 -1.62 -6.08 -28.00
CA ILE A 356 -0.63 -7.12 -28.31
C ILE A 356 -1.30 -8.49 -28.26
N THR A 357 -0.79 -9.44 -29.03
CA THR A 357 -1.19 -10.86 -28.95
C THR A 357 -0.27 -11.64 -27.98
N MET A 358 -0.67 -12.85 -27.57
CA MET A 358 0.19 -13.71 -26.74
C MET A 358 1.53 -14.04 -27.43
N PRO A 359 1.60 -14.39 -28.74
CA PRO A 359 2.86 -14.52 -29.46
C PRO A 359 3.74 -13.26 -29.43
N ASP A 360 3.15 -12.08 -29.61
CA ASP A 360 3.88 -10.80 -29.59
C ASP A 360 4.44 -10.50 -28.19
N LEU A 361 3.64 -10.78 -27.15
CA LEU A 361 4.05 -10.65 -25.75
C LEU A 361 5.26 -11.53 -25.45
N ILE A 362 5.22 -12.80 -25.85
CA ILE A 362 6.32 -13.75 -25.61
C ILE A 362 7.58 -13.32 -26.39
N LYS A 363 7.42 -12.90 -27.65
CA LYS A 363 8.53 -12.47 -28.52
C LYS A 363 9.21 -11.20 -28.00
N SER A 364 8.44 -10.24 -27.50
CA SER A 364 8.95 -8.96 -27.00
C SER A 364 9.31 -8.97 -25.51
N ALA A 365 9.07 -10.07 -24.79
CA ALA A 365 9.15 -10.13 -23.32
C ALA A 365 10.49 -9.64 -22.74
N THR A 366 11.61 -9.90 -23.44
CA THR A 366 12.96 -9.56 -23.00
C THR A 366 13.55 -8.34 -23.71
N THR A 367 12.80 -7.68 -24.60
CA THR A 367 13.30 -6.52 -25.35
C THR A 367 13.19 -5.23 -24.54
N SER A 368 13.95 -4.21 -24.91
CA SER A 368 13.87 -2.87 -24.31
C SER A 368 12.52 -2.17 -24.55
N THR A 369 11.76 -2.61 -25.56
CA THR A 369 10.42 -2.11 -25.89
C THR A 369 9.30 -2.97 -25.31
N GLY A 370 9.63 -4.12 -24.70
CA GLY A 370 8.67 -5.03 -24.13
C GLY A 370 8.02 -4.47 -22.86
N ILE A 371 6.85 -5.01 -22.51
CA ILE A 371 6.07 -4.56 -21.34
C ILE A 371 6.83 -4.78 -20.01
N TYR A 372 7.77 -5.73 -19.96
CA TYR A 372 8.55 -6.05 -18.76
C TYR A 372 9.87 -5.27 -18.65
N SER A 373 10.20 -4.42 -19.63
CA SER A 373 11.50 -3.72 -19.72
C SER A 373 11.87 -2.98 -18.44
N SER A 374 10.98 -2.14 -17.89
CA SER A 374 11.23 -1.40 -16.66
C SER A 374 11.52 -2.31 -15.46
N HIS A 375 10.82 -3.45 -15.36
CA HIS A 375 11.03 -4.42 -14.29
C HIS A 375 12.41 -5.09 -14.40
N LEU A 376 12.76 -5.53 -15.61
CA LEU A 376 14.04 -6.17 -15.89
C LEU A 376 15.22 -5.22 -15.71
N GLN A 377 15.09 -3.96 -16.14
CA GLN A 377 16.11 -2.94 -15.97
C GLN A 377 16.40 -2.64 -14.50
N LEU A 378 15.38 -2.62 -13.63
CA LEU A 378 15.59 -2.42 -12.20
C LEU A 378 16.42 -3.56 -11.57
N HIS A 379 16.14 -4.81 -11.95
CA HIS A 379 16.96 -5.94 -11.51
C HIS A 379 18.39 -5.86 -12.07
N TRP A 380 18.54 -5.51 -13.35
CA TRP A 380 19.86 -5.33 -13.97
C TRP A 380 20.70 -4.28 -13.24
N VAL A 381 20.15 -3.08 -13.02
CA VAL A 381 20.84 -2.01 -12.27
C VAL A 381 21.18 -2.43 -10.84
N THR A 382 20.32 -3.23 -10.19
CA THR A 382 20.57 -3.74 -8.84
C THR A 382 21.72 -4.74 -8.82
N LEU A 383 21.75 -5.69 -9.76
CA LEU A 383 22.82 -6.68 -9.89
C LEU A 383 24.16 -6.03 -10.25
N GLN A 384 24.16 -5.01 -11.12
CA GLN A 384 25.37 -4.25 -11.48
C GLN A 384 26.05 -3.56 -10.27
N LYS A 385 25.28 -3.22 -9.23
CA LYS A 385 25.83 -2.67 -7.98
C LYS A 385 26.50 -3.74 -7.09
N GLN A 386 26.31 -5.02 -7.39
CA GLN A 386 26.82 -6.16 -6.62
C GLN A 386 27.41 -7.23 -7.56
N PRO A 387 28.65 -7.04 -8.06
CA PRO A 387 29.24 -7.92 -9.07
C PRO A 387 29.26 -9.40 -8.68
N GLU A 388 29.61 -9.72 -7.44
CA GLU A 388 29.58 -11.11 -6.93
C GLU A 388 28.19 -11.76 -7.04
N LEU A 389 27.12 -10.99 -6.79
CA LEU A 389 25.74 -11.45 -6.91
C LEU A 389 25.36 -11.66 -8.39
N ALA A 390 25.83 -10.77 -9.27
CA ALA A 390 25.62 -10.84 -10.71
C ALA A 390 26.31 -12.07 -11.32
N ASP A 391 27.56 -12.32 -10.97
CA ASP A 391 28.36 -13.44 -11.47
C ASP A 391 27.72 -14.80 -11.11
N VAL A 392 27.31 -14.96 -9.86
CA VAL A 392 26.63 -16.19 -9.42
C VAL A 392 25.28 -16.33 -10.11
N PHE A 393 24.52 -15.24 -10.24
CA PHE A 393 23.24 -15.32 -10.94
C PHE A 393 23.40 -15.66 -12.42
N GLN A 394 24.42 -15.13 -13.08
CA GLN A 394 24.79 -15.51 -14.44
C GLN A 394 25.05 -17.01 -14.56
N GLN A 395 25.82 -17.59 -13.63
CA GLN A 395 26.08 -19.04 -13.61
C GLN A 395 24.79 -19.85 -13.47
N ILE A 396 23.87 -19.41 -12.60
CA ILE A 396 22.56 -20.06 -12.42
C ILE A 396 21.73 -19.95 -13.70
N CYS A 397 21.74 -18.81 -14.39
CA CYS A 397 21.00 -18.63 -15.64
C CYS A 397 21.54 -19.52 -16.79
N GLN A 398 22.86 -19.65 -16.89
CA GLN A 398 23.52 -20.50 -17.88
C GLN A 398 23.43 -22.00 -17.56
N GLY A 399 23.24 -22.34 -16.29
CA GLY A 399 23.07 -23.71 -15.84
C GLY A 399 21.72 -24.30 -16.25
N ASN A 400 21.75 -25.51 -16.83
CA ASN A 400 20.53 -26.29 -17.10
C ASN A 400 20.07 -27.11 -15.89
N GLN A 401 20.81 -27.07 -14.78
CA GLN A 401 20.54 -27.85 -13.58
C GLN A 401 20.61 -26.99 -12.32
N PRO A 402 19.84 -27.36 -11.28
CA PRO A 402 19.91 -26.69 -9.99
C PRO A 402 21.34 -26.70 -9.42
N MET A 403 21.78 -25.59 -8.84
CA MET A 403 23.15 -25.41 -8.34
C MET A 403 23.16 -25.12 -6.85
N ILE A 404 24.09 -25.72 -6.10
CA ILE A 404 24.36 -25.33 -4.71
C ILE A 404 25.11 -24.01 -4.72
N VAL A 405 24.57 -23.02 -4.01
CA VAL A 405 25.12 -21.66 -3.95
C VAL A 405 25.40 -21.32 -2.49
N ASN A 406 26.37 -20.43 -2.26
CA ASN A 406 26.61 -19.86 -0.94
C ASN A 406 25.28 -19.38 -0.31
N PRO A 407 24.94 -19.80 0.93
CA PRO A 407 23.64 -19.49 1.54
C PRO A 407 23.28 -18.00 1.59
N ILE A 408 24.28 -17.11 1.75
CA ILE A 408 24.05 -15.65 1.80
C ILE A 408 23.68 -15.13 0.41
N ILE A 409 24.40 -15.58 -0.63
CA ILE A 409 24.11 -15.20 -2.03
C ILE A 409 22.77 -15.77 -2.46
N ALA A 410 22.52 -17.05 -2.17
CA ALA A 410 21.26 -17.73 -2.42
C ALA A 410 20.09 -17.00 -1.76
N TYR A 411 20.24 -16.61 -0.50
CA TYR A 411 19.23 -15.82 0.21
C TYR A 411 18.98 -14.48 -0.50
N LYS A 412 20.03 -13.71 -0.83
CA LYS A 412 19.90 -12.41 -1.51
C LYS A 412 19.16 -12.56 -2.85
N LEU A 413 19.56 -13.49 -3.71
CA LEU A 413 18.90 -13.72 -5.00
C LEU A 413 17.44 -14.18 -4.84
N ASN A 414 17.18 -15.09 -3.90
CA ASN A 414 15.82 -15.56 -3.61
C ASN A 414 14.94 -14.41 -3.08
N SER A 415 15.54 -13.54 -2.26
CA SER A 415 14.88 -12.37 -1.69
C SER A 415 14.51 -11.31 -2.73
N MET A 416 15.26 -11.26 -3.84
CA MET A 416 14.95 -10.49 -5.05
C MET A 416 13.89 -11.16 -5.94
N GLY A 417 13.49 -12.39 -5.62
CA GLY A 417 12.60 -13.19 -6.46
C GLY A 417 13.24 -13.69 -7.76
N LEU A 418 14.56 -13.56 -7.92
CA LEU A 418 15.29 -13.96 -9.14
C LEU A 418 15.50 -15.49 -9.22
N ILE A 419 15.60 -16.15 -8.07
CA ILE A 419 15.73 -17.60 -7.96
C ILE A 419 14.67 -18.19 -7.04
N LYS A 420 14.52 -19.51 -7.10
CA LYS A 420 13.83 -20.34 -6.12
C LYS A 420 14.82 -21.36 -5.57
N LEU A 421 14.64 -21.76 -4.31
CA LEU A 421 15.43 -22.83 -3.70
C LEU A 421 14.61 -24.12 -3.65
N ARG A 422 15.16 -25.21 -4.18
CA ARG A 422 14.64 -26.57 -4.04
C ARG A 422 15.77 -27.45 -3.49
N GLU A 423 15.55 -28.09 -2.35
CA GLU A 423 16.54 -29.00 -1.74
C GLU A 423 17.95 -28.36 -1.60
N ASN A 424 18.01 -27.08 -1.18
CA ASN A 424 19.22 -26.25 -1.09
C ASN A 424 19.92 -25.93 -2.43
N GLN A 425 19.29 -26.22 -3.55
CA GLN A 425 19.78 -25.87 -4.88
C GLN A 425 18.98 -24.69 -5.45
N ALA A 426 19.69 -23.74 -6.04
CA ALA A 426 19.15 -22.57 -6.70
C ALA A 426 18.76 -22.87 -8.14
N ILE A 427 17.55 -22.43 -8.52
CA ILE A 427 17.05 -22.43 -9.90
C ILE A 427 16.51 -21.03 -10.23
N VAL A 428 16.62 -20.59 -11.49
CA VAL A 428 16.00 -19.33 -11.92
C VAL A 428 14.48 -19.40 -11.67
N SER A 429 13.88 -18.33 -11.16
CA SER A 429 12.49 -18.36 -10.70
C SER A 429 11.46 -18.43 -11.83
N CYS A 430 11.82 -17.94 -13.03
CA CYS A 430 11.00 -17.96 -14.25
C CYS A 430 11.83 -17.83 -15.55
N GLN A 431 11.23 -18.18 -16.69
CA GLN A 431 11.92 -18.12 -17.99
C GLN A 431 12.25 -16.70 -18.44
N LEU A 432 11.45 -15.70 -18.05
CA LEU A 432 11.66 -14.29 -18.39
C LEU A 432 13.04 -13.84 -17.92
N TYR A 433 13.38 -14.12 -16.66
CA TYR A 433 14.68 -13.78 -16.11
C TYR A 433 15.78 -14.58 -16.80
N GLN A 434 15.61 -15.89 -16.95
CA GLN A 434 16.62 -16.73 -17.59
C GLN A 434 16.98 -16.20 -19.00
N LYS A 435 15.98 -15.94 -19.85
CA LYS A 435 16.19 -15.43 -21.21
C LYS A 435 16.82 -14.04 -21.23
N TYR A 436 16.30 -13.12 -20.42
CA TYR A 436 16.80 -11.74 -20.39
C TYR A 436 18.24 -11.66 -19.91
N PHE A 437 18.57 -12.30 -18.79
CA PHE A 437 19.91 -12.18 -18.21
C PHE A 437 20.95 -12.93 -19.04
N ILE A 438 20.61 -14.07 -19.67
CA ILE A 438 21.52 -14.71 -20.64
C ILE A 438 21.90 -13.71 -21.75
N SER A 439 20.93 -13.02 -22.36
CA SER A 439 21.24 -12.10 -23.47
C SER A 439 22.06 -10.88 -23.05
N GLN A 440 21.82 -10.35 -21.85
CA GLN A 440 22.63 -9.24 -21.30
C GLN A 440 24.08 -9.66 -21.06
N TYR A 441 24.32 -10.89 -20.60
CA TYR A 441 25.67 -11.38 -20.30
C TYR A 441 26.43 -11.89 -21.52
N THR A 442 25.74 -12.36 -22.58
CA THR A 442 26.39 -12.82 -23.82
C THR A 442 26.63 -11.71 -24.84
N GLY A 443 26.27 -10.45 -24.53
CA GLY A 443 26.44 -9.30 -25.43
C GLY A 443 25.63 -9.40 -26.72
N SER A 444 24.61 -10.27 -26.76
CA SER A 444 23.79 -10.51 -27.95
C SER A 444 22.51 -9.68 -27.84
N VAL A 445 22.59 -8.43 -28.33
CA VAL A 445 21.40 -7.65 -28.72
C VAL A 445 21.09 -7.95 -30.17
#